data_AF-A0A7S2Y7A4-F1
#
_entry.id   AF-A0A7S2Y7A4-F1
#
_cell.length_a   1.000
_cell.length_b   1.000
_cell.length_c   1.000
_cell.angle_alpha   90.00
_cell.angle_beta   90.00
_cell.angle_gamma   90.00
#
_symmetry.space_group_name_H-M   'P 1'
#
loop_
_entity.id
_entity.type
_entity.pdbx_description
1 polymer ?
#
loop_
_entity_poly.entity_id
_entity_poly.type
_entity_poly.pdbx_seq_one_letter_code
_entity_poly.pdbx_strand_id
1 'polypeptide(L)'
;LGDLSTASSPTGLGEFEVNVESFSRVYVVGLFTNVAPPIFLPCDFTISVDFGSCSTPEPAPTSLPTTAPSESPTTKFPTVLPTTSPTQSPTVTSLALCERFNLTFSDADGIMDGRVVRNGTIPSTCATKRPFPGVFGSFDRFFNVLGPFRNTEPVERCATLKWDFGSCFFFNQTSNETDVLIHATVYSSFDPTNLASGYISDIGSSDAPEFSFLVPGQSDFEFVAQEVIYRDHSPGGAALGCQYSLEVQFDDCPTMAPSLSPTQSPTTAVPTIPPTVLPTESCNTPCNIIPASLSNDGLFAQGTISLSGGIGSCSFPKDFPGISSPGTQTPFTPIGPFCNDSPSNACATIKVDIGTCLFGFFQGVNVAAYDSLFDPSDLSSGYLGDLSTA
;
A
#
# COMPACT_ATOMS: atom_id res chain seq x y z
N LEU A 1 9.61 -18.29 -33.77
CA LEU A 1 10.69 -17.69 -32.96
C LEU A 1 11.25 -16.56 -33.80
N GLY A 2 10.67 -15.37 -33.66
CA GLY A 2 10.98 -14.19 -34.46
C GLY A 2 11.86 -13.24 -33.66
N ASP A 3 12.85 -12.66 -34.32
CA ASP A 3 13.78 -11.66 -33.80
C ASP A 3 13.01 -10.38 -33.41
N LEU A 4 12.89 -10.10 -32.11
CA LEU A 4 12.18 -8.96 -31.55
C LEU A 4 12.90 -7.61 -31.72
N SER A 5 14.10 -7.58 -32.32
CA SER A 5 14.88 -6.34 -32.47
C SER A 5 14.32 -5.33 -33.49
N THR A 6 13.27 -5.68 -34.26
CA THR A 6 12.70 -4.80 -35.31
C THR A 6 11.17 -4.66 -35.32
N ALA A 7 10.45 -5.23 -34.36
CA ALA A 7 8.98 -5.15 -34.31
C ALA A 7 8.51 -3.91 -33.54
N SER A 8 7.88 -2.96 -34.24
CA SER A 8 7.33 -1.71 -33.68
C SER A 8 6.07 -1.87 -32.82
N SER A 9 5.81 -3.07 -32.28
CA SER A 9 4.74 -3.36 -31.31
C SER A 9 4.83 -4.81 -30.81
N PRO A 10 5.55 -5.09 -29.71
CA PRO A 10 5.54 -6.41 -29.11
C PRO A 10 4.50 -6.49 -27.97
N THR A 11 3.43 -7.25 -28.18
CA THR A 11 2.74 -7.93 -27.07
C THR A 11 3.59 -9.15 -26.72
N GLY A 12 4.63 -8.95 -25.91
CA GLY A 12 5.62 -9.98 -25.60
C GLY A 12 5.29 -10.73 -24.31
N LEU A 13 4.97 -12.02 -24.44
CA LEU A 13 4.99 -12.97 -23.33
C LEU A 13 6.40 -13.57 -23.24
N GLY A 14 7.06 -13.46 -22.08
CA GLY A 14 8.33 -14.08 -21.77
C GLY A 14 8.19 -15.16 -20.70
N GLU A 15 8.96 -16.25 -20.80
CA GLU A 15 8.95 -17.35 -19.83
C GLU A 15 10.38 -17.86 -19.63
N PHE A 16 10.78 -18.06 -18.37
CA PHE A 16 12.04 -18.70 -17.99
C PHE A 16 11.86 -19.52 -16.72
N GLU A 17 12.76 -20.48 -16.47
CA GLU A 17 12.70 -21.31 -15.27
C GLU A 17 13.94 -21.13 -14.40
N VAL A 18 13.75 -21.16 -13.09
CA VAL A 18 14.83 -21.11 -12.10
C VAL A 18 14.67 -22.22 -11.06
N ASN A 19 15.80 -22.77 -10.61
CA ASN A 19 15.81 -23.75 -9.54
C ASN A 19 15.79 -23.02 -8.20
N VAL A 20 14.79 -23.32 -7.37
CA VAL A 20 14.56 -22.66 -6.09
C VAL A 20 14.74 -23.68 -4.99
N GLU A 21 15.64 -23.41 -4.06
CA GLU A 21 15.87 -24.27 -2.91
C GLU A 21 14.61 -24.37 -2.02
N SER A 22 14.52 -25.44 -1.22
CA SER A 22 13.39 -25.60 -0.30
C SER A 22 13.32 -24.44 0.70
N PHE A 23 12.09 -23.98 0.98
CA PHE A 23 11.81 -22.88 1.92
C PHE A 23 12.51 -21.56 1.60
N SER A 24 12.92 -21.36 0.34
CA SER A 24 13.62 -20.15 -0.09
C SER A 24 12.65 -19.11 -0.66
N ARG A 25 13.06 -17.84 -0.55
CA ARG A 25 12.37 -16.69 -1.17
C ARG A 25 13.02 -16.37 -2.50
N VAL A 26 12.21 -16.10 -3.51
CA VAL A 26 12.63 -15.64 -4.84
C VAL A 26 12.16 -14.21 -5.02
N TYR A 27 13.07 -13.34 -5.44
CA TYR A 27 12.77 -11.96 -5.81
C TYR A 27 12.83 -11.83 -7.32
N VAL A 28 11.76 -11.33 -7.94
CA VAL A 28 11.77 -11.03 -9.38
C VAL A 28 11.98 -9.53 -9.53
N VAL A 29 12.99 -9.13 -10.31
CA VAL A 29 13.39 -7.73 -10.46
C VAL A 29 13.33 -7.35 -11.93
N GLY A 30 12.59 -6.28 -12.24
CA GLY A 30 12.61 -5.63 -13.55
C GLY A 30 13.67 -4.52 -13.59
N LEU A 31 14.60 -4.58 -14.55
CA LEU A 31 15.65 -3.58 -14.81
C LEU A 31 15.45 -2.92 -16.18
N PHE A 32 15.44 -1.59 -16.22
CA PHE A 32 15.15 -0.81 -17.42
C PHE A 32 16.37 -0.01 -17.89
N THR A 33 16.81 -0.20 -19.14
CA THR A 33 17.90 0.64 -19.68
C THR A 33 17.38 2.03 -20.01
N ASN A 34 18.08 3.06 -19.52
CA ASN A 34 17.73 4.46 -19.76
C ASN A 34 18.35 4.94 -21.09
N VAL A 35 17.52 5.33 -22.05
CA VAL A 35 17.90 6.29 -23.11
C VAL A 35 17.22 7.61 -22.77
N ALA A 36 18.04 8.64 -22.51
CA ALA A 36 17.61 9.96 -22.05
C ALA A 36 16.57 10.66 -22.95
N PRO A 37 15.82 11.65 -22.44
CA PRO A 37 15.10 11.71 -21.17
C PRO A 37 13.74 10.99 -21.29
N PRO A 38 13.33 10.15 -20.32
CA PRO A 38 12.21 9.24 -20.51
C PRO A 38 10.86 9.90 -20.14
N ILE A 39 9.90 9.83 -21.06
CA ILE A 39 8.49 9.92 -20.72
C ILE A 39 8.06 8.49 -20.38
N PHE A 40 8.11 8.12 -19.10
CA PHE A 40 7.56 6.85 -18.66
C PHE A 40 6.03 6.95 -18.64
N LEU A 41 5.37 6.37 -19.64
CA LEU A 41 3.94 6.10 -19.57
C LEU A 41 3.71 4.97 -18.56
N PRO A 42 2.68 5.04 -17.70
CA PRO A 42 2.34 3.95 -16.80
C PRO A 42 2.11 2.69 -17.62
N CYS A 43 2.82 1.64 -17.24
CA CYS A 43 2.84 0.36 -17.92
C CYS A 43 2.29 -0.68 -16.95
N ASP A 44 1.18 -1.30 -17.31
CA ASP A 44 0.65 -2.45 -16.58
C ASP A 44 1.31 -3.70 -17.16
N PHE A 45 2.04 -4.43 -16.32
CA PHE A 45 2.60 -5.73 -16.65
C PHE A 45 2.26 -6.73 -15.55
N THR A 46 2.21 -8.00 -15.92
CA THR A 46 1.80 -9.08 -15.03
C THR A 46 2.93 -10.09 -14.90
N ILE A 47 3.30 -10.43 -13.67
CA ILE A 47 4.22 -11.56 -13.41
C ILE A 47 3.45 -12.67 -12.70
N SER A 48 3.58 -13.89 -13.22
CA SER A 48 3.10 -15.10 -12.55
C SER A 48 4.26 -16.06 -12.34
N VAL A 49 4.42 -16.54 -11.10
CA VAL A 49 5.42 -17.53 -10.73
C VAL A 49 4.70 -18.82 -10.38
N ASP A 50 5.06 -19.92 -11.05
CA ASP A 50 4.50 -21.26 -10.83
C ASP A 50 5.61 -22.21 -10.36
N PHE A 51 5.44 -22.82 -9.18
CA PHE A 51 6.40 -23.77 -8.61
C PHE A 51 6.12 -25.24 -9.00
N GLY A 52 5.23 -25.47 -9.98
CA GLY A 52 5.05 -26.78 -10.62
C GLY A 52 4.17 -27.79 -9.86
N SER A 53 3.63 -27.46 -8.68
CA SER A 53 2.59 -28.24 -8.01
C SER A 53 2.01 -27.54 -6.76
N CYS A 54 1.46 -26.32 -6.90
CA CYS A 54 0.62 -25.73 -5.84
C CYS A 54 -0.77 -26.43 -5.85
N SER A 55 -0.87 -27.74 -5.64
CA SER A 55 -2.18 -28.39 -5.47
C SER A 55 -2.74 -28.00 -4.10
N THR A 56 -3.60 -26.99 -4.06
CA THR A 56 -4.41 -26.66 -2.88
C THR A 56 -5.18 -27.90 -2.43
N PRO A 57 -5.09 -28.33 -1.16
CA PRO A 57 -5.90 -29.44 -0.67
C PRO A 57 -7.38 -29.09 -0.85
N GLU A 58 -8.10 -29.85 -1.68
CA GLU A 58 -9.54 -29.71 -1.87
C GLU A 58 -10.24 -29.95 -0.52
N PRO A 59 -10.93 -28.95 0.07
CA PRO A 59 -11.64 -29.17 1.31
C PRO A 59 -12.81 -30.13 1.04
N ALA A 60 -12.87 -31.22 1.82
CA ALA A 60 -13.91 -32.24 1.70
C ALA A 60 -15.32 -31.61 1.77
N PRO A 61 -16.25 -31.99 0.87
CA PRO A 61 -17.58 -31.40 0.82
C PRO A 61 -18.36 -31.75 2.09
N THR A 62 -18.69 -30.74 2.90
CA THR A 62 -19.57 -30.90 4.05
C THR A 62 -21.00 -30.58 3.61
N SER A 63 -21.75 -31.59 3.15
CA SER A 63 -23.18 -31.47 2.88
C SER A 63 -23.99 -32.01 4.07
N LEU A 64 -24.72 -31.14 4.77
CA LEU A 64 -25.84 -31.51 5.65
C LEU A 64 -27.14 -31.00 5.02
N PRO A 65 -28.20 -31.83 4.93
CA PRO A 65 -29.49 -31.40 4.41
C PRO A 65 -30.31 -30.76 5.54
N THR A 66 -30.71 -29.50 5.38
CA THR A 66 -31.73 -28.89 6.25
C THR A 66 -33.10 -29.01 5.58
N THR A 67 -33.94 -29.86 6.16
CA THR A 67 -35.36 -30.01 5.87
C THR A 67 -36.15 -28.78 6.29
N ALA A 68 -37.01 -28.30 5.39
CA ALA A 68 -38.02 -27.28 5.68
C ALA A 68 -39.25 -27.89 6.37
N PRO A 69 -39.90 -27.16 7.29
CA PRO A 69 -41.33 -27.32 7.53
C PRO A 69 -42.10 -26.12 6.97
N SER A 70 -43.08 -26.46 6.14
CA SER A 70 -44.18 -25.62 5.70
C SER A 70 -45.21 -25.52 6.83
N GLU A 71 -45.43 -24.33 7.40
CA GLU A 71 -46.70 -23.99 8.05
C GLU A 71 -47.11 -22.55 7.72
N SER A 72 -48.28 -22.42 7.08
CA SER A 72 -49.04 -21.18 6.96
C SER A 72 -49.69 -20.81 8.29
N PRO A 73 -49.68 -19.53 8.70
CA PRO A 73 -50.64 -19.02 9.65
C PRO A 73 -51.67 -18.09 9.00
N THR A 74 -52.91 -18.46 9.25
CA THR A 74 -54.15 -17.74 8.98
C THR A 74 -54.22 -16.40 9.73
N THR A 75 -54.75 -15.39 9.02
CA THR A 75 -55.21 -14.06 9.46
C THR A 75 -55.75 -13.94 10.89
N LYS A 76 -55.33 -12.88 11.60
CA LYS A 76 -56.19 -11.95 12.37
C LYS A 76 -55.42 -10.70 12.79
N PHE A 77 -55.89 -9.53 12.34
CA PHE A 77 -55.42 -8.21 12.76
C PHE A 77 -55.86 -7.88 14.19
N PRO A 78 -54.96 -7.44 15.07
CA PRO A 78 -55.29 -6.54 16.17
C PRO A 78 -54.85 -5.11 15.81
N THR A 79 -55.84 -4.24 15.61
CA THR A 79 -55.67 -2.79 15.49
C THR A 79 -55.37 -2.21 16.87
N VAL A 80 -54.10 -2.17 17.27
CA VAL A 80 -53.62 -1.27 18.33
C VAL A 80 -52.25 -0.75 17.89
N LEU A 81 -52.17 0.53 17.51
CA LEU A 81 -50.90 1.20 17.22
C LEU A 81 -50.07 1.25 18.51
N PRO A 82 -48.84 0.68 18.56
CA PRO A 82 -47.93 0.92 19.66
C PRO A 82 -47.27 2.31 19.46
N THR A 83 -47.64 3.28 20.29
CA THR A 83 -47.14 4.67 20.26
C THR A 83 -45.85 4.87 21.08
N THR A 84 -44.99 3.86 21.18
CA THR A 84 -43.66 4.02 21.79
C THR A 84 -42.62 3.94 20.70
N SER A 85 -42.40 5.08 20.04
CA SER A 85 -41.20 5.29 19.24
C SER A 85 -39.99 5.14 20.16
N PRO A 86 -39.04 4.23 19.88
CA PRO A 86 -37.83 4.14 20.66
C PRO A 86 -36.98 5.39 20.41
N THR A 87 -37.06 6.37 21.31
CA THR A 87 -36.20 7.56 21.32
C THR A 87 -34.79 7.22 21.85
N GLN A 88 -34.19 6.12 21.41
CA GLN A 88 -32.76 5.94 21.57
C GLN A 88 -32.11 6.56 20.35
N SER A 89 -31.68 7.83 20.49
CA SER A 89 -30.65 8.37 19.60
C SER A 89 -29.46 7.42 19.65
N PRO A 90 -28.88 7.03 18.50
CA PRO A 90 -27.70 6.19 18.48
C PRO A 90 -26.61 6.86 19.33
N THR A 91 -26.15 6.18 20.38
CA THR A 91 -24.98 6.62 21.13
C THR A 91 -23.79 6.48 20.19
N VAL A 92 -23.37 7.59 19.60
CA VAL A 92 -22.14 7.62 18.79
C VAL A 92 -20.97 7.47 19.75
N THR A 93 -20.29 6.32 19.69
CA THR A 93 -19.09 6.07 20.49
C THR A 93 -17.96 6.90 19.91
N SER A 94 -17.44 7.87 20.68
CA SER A 94 -16.26 8.63 20.30
C SER A 94 -15.03 7.73 20.21
N LEU A 95 -14.19 7.95 19.21
CA LEU A 95 -12.90 7.27 19.08
C LEU A 95 -11.95 7.68 20.21
N ALA A 96 -11.06 6.76 20.60
CA ALA A 96 -10.07 7.01 21.62
C ALA A 96 -9.00 8.00 21.12
N LEU A 97 -8.60 8.91 22.00
CA LEU A 97 -7.47 9.80 21.78
C LEU A 97 -6.17 9.06 22.08
N CYS A 98 -5.05 9.55 21.54
CA CYS A 98 -3.71 8.98 21.68
C CYS A 98 -3.56 7.58 21.05
N GLU A 99 -4.53 7.13 20.25
CA GLU A 99 -4.43 5.91 19.45
C GLU A 99 -3.94 6.26 18.04
N ARG A 100 -3.14 5.35 17.47
CA ARG A 100 -2.71 5.45 16.07
C ARG A 100 -3.67 4.66 15.19
N PHE A 101 -4.24 5.34 14.20
CA PHE A 101 -5.13 4.77 13.20
C PHE A 101 -4.37 4.59 11.90
N ASN A 102 -4.40 3.38 11.32
CA ASN A 102 -3.88 3.11 9.98
C ASN A 102 -5.04 3.09 9.00
N LEU A 103 -4.95 3.88 7.94
CA LEU A 103 -6.02 4.12 6.99
C LEU A 103 -5.49 3.86 5.57
N THR A 104 -6.40 3.46 4.69
CA THR A 104 -6.10 3.22 3.28
C THR A 104 -7.18 3.90 2.45
N PHE A 105 -6.79 4.73 1.48
CA PHE A 105 -7.74 5.24 0.50
C PHE A 105 -8.20 4.11 -0.42
N SER A 106 -9.51 3.94 -0.56
CA SER A 106 -10.17 2.89 -1.32
C SER A 106 -11.29 3.47 -2.19
N ASP A 107 -11.77 2.66 -3.14
CA ASP A 107 -12.90 3.01 -4.00
C ASP A 107 -14.26 3.03 -3.25
N ALA A 108 -14.29 2.53 -2.01
CA ALA A 108 -15.45 2.60 -1.13
C ALA A 108 -15.58 3.95 -0.40
N ASP A 109 -14.59 4.83 -0.52
CA ASP A 109 -14.55 6.10 0.17
C ASP A 109 -15.53 7.12 -0.39
N GLY A 110 -15.85 8.13 0.42
CA GLY A 110 -16.76 9.20 0.03
C GLY A 110 -16.19 10.04 -1.10
N ILE A 111 -17.07 10.55 -1.97
CA ILE A 111 -16.72 11.48 -3.04
C ILE A 111 -17.32 12.86 -2.74
N MET A 112 -16.53 13.93 -2.89
CA MET A 112 -16.96 15.32 -2.72
C MET A 112 -16.55 16.18 -3.92
N ASP A 113 -17.26 17.29 -4.15
CA ASP A 113 -16.91 18.26 -5.19
C ASP A 113 -15.83 19.23 -4.69
N GLY A 114 -14.67 19.19 -5.34
CA GLY A 114 -13.51 20.00 -4.97
C GLY A 114 -12.87 19.54 -3.66
N ARG A 115 -12.00 20.38 -3.10
CA ARG A 115 -11.33 20.15 -1.81
C ARG A 115 -10.95 21.46 -1.15
N VAL A 116 -10.51 21.45 0.10
CA VAL A 116 -9.96 22.64 0.75
C VAL A 116 -8.67 23.11 0.05
N VAL A 117 -8.52 24.42 -0.16
CA VAL A 117 -7.31 25.02 -0.75
C VAL A 117 -6.11 24.81 0.18
N ARG A 118 -4.97 24.38 -0.37
CA ARG A 118 -3.67 24.38 0.34
C ARG A 118 -3.11 25.80 0.34
N ASN A 119 -3.62 26.67 1.20
CA ASN A 119 -3.21 28.07 1.19
C ASN A 119 -2.05 28.28 2.17
N GLY A 120 -0.81 28.30 1.68
CA GLY A 120 0.37 28.67 2.45
C GLY A 120 1.13 27.51 3.09
N THR A 121 2.36 27.76 3.50
CA THR A 121 3.32 26.79 4.04
C THR A 121 3.22 26.56 5.54
N ILE A 122 2.23 27.17 6.21
CA ILE A 122 2.16 27.22 7.67
C ILE A 122 0.96 26.41 8.13
N PRO A 123 1.18 25.27 8.81
CA PRO A 123 0.12 24.50 9.44
C PRO A 123 -0.58 25.32 10.52
N SER A 124 -1.85 25.02 10.78
CA SER A 124 -2.53 25.61 11.93
C SER A 124 -1.85 25.29 13.24
N THR A 125 -2.00 26.22 14.19
CA THR A 125 -1.57 26.03 15.57
C THR A 125 -2.68 26.46 16.52
N CYS A 126 -2.69 25.92 17.75
CA CYS A 126 -3.61 26.37 18.79
C CYS A 126 -3.53 27.86 19.13
N ALA A 127 -2.40 28.51 18.83
CA ALA A 127 -2.23 29.95 19.03
C ALA A 127 -2.93 30.79 17.95
N THR A 128 -3.15 30.24 16.75
CA THR A 128 -3.66 30.98 15.60
C THR A 128 -4.75 30.19 14.90
N LYS A 129 -6.01 30.54 15.18
CA LYS A 129 -7.14 30.01 14.42
C LYS A 129 -7.07 30.50 12.98
N ARG A 130 -6.98 29.58 12.01
CA ARG A 130 -6.96 29.93 10.59
C ARG A 130 -8.38 30.04 10.04
N PRO A 131 -8.68 31.07 9.21
CA PRO A 131 -9.94 31.11 8.49
C PRO A 131 -9.99 29.99 7.44
N PHE A 132 -11.19 29.62 7.02
CA PHE A 132 -11.38 28.69 5.91
C PHE A 132 -10.68 29.21 4.65
N PRO A 133 -9.76 28.43 4.04
CA PRO A 133 -8.90 28.93 2.95
C PRO A 133 -9.59 28.96 1.59
N GLY A 134 -10.84 28.49 1.50
CA GLY A 134 -11.60 28.36 0.26
C GLY A 134 -11.62 26.92 -0.27
N VAL A 135 -12.33 26.74 -1.39
CA VAL A 135 -12.43 25.46 -2.12
C VAL A 135 -11.58 25.54 -3.39
N PHE A 136 -10.77 24.51 -3.63
CA PHE A 136 -9.94 24.33 -4.81
C PHE A 136 -10.58 23.34 -5.78
N GLY A 137 -10.77 23.78 -7.02
CA GLY A 137 -11.31 22.96 -8.11
C GLY A 137 -12.81 22.68 -7.96
N SER A 138 -13.37 22.05 -8.99
CA SER A 138 -14.77 21.60 -9.07
C SER A 138 -14.81 20.18 -9.66
N PHE A 139 -13.98 19.31 -9.13
CA PHE A 139 -13.85 17.93 -9.58
C PHE A 139 -14.07 17.01 -8.40
N ASP A 140 -14.63 15.84 -8.68
CA ASP A 140 -14.82 14.78 -7.71
C ASP A 140 -13.48 14.39 -7.07
N ARG A 141 -13.47 14.33 -5.74
CA ARG A 141 -12.34 13.92 -4.90
C ARG A 141 -12.78 12.85 -3.92
N PHE A 142 -11.94 11.83 -3.75
CA PHE A 142 -12.10 10.91 -2.63
C PHE A 142 -11.76 11.60 -1.31
N PHE A 143 -12.50 11.24 -0.26
CA PHE A 143 -12.20 11.67 1.11
C PHE A 143 -12.43 10.53 2.11
N ASN A 144 -11.67 10.56 3.20
CA ASN A 144 -11.87 9.68 4.36
C ASN A 144 -12.26 10.55 5.55
N VAL A 145 -13.28 10.12 6.30
CA VAL A 145 -13.67 10.74 7.57
C VAL A 145 -13.29 9.78 8.69
N LEU A 146 -12.55 10.29 9.67
CA LEU A 146 -12.27 9.58 10.92
C LEU A 146 -12.81 10.39 12.09
N GLY A 147 -13.68 9.78 12.89
CA GLY A 147 -14.32 10.43 14.02
C GLY A 147 -15.69 9.82 14.35
N PRO A 148 -16.42 10.44 15.29
CA PRO A 148 -16.02 11.64 16.03
C PRO A 148 -14.94 11.35 17.09
N PHE A 149 -14.04 12.31 17.27
CA PHE A 149 -13.20 12.45 18.46
C PHE A 149 -13.86 13.44 19.41
N ARG A 150 -13.67 13.29 20.72
CA ARG A 150 -14.33 14.14 21.72
C ARG A 150 -13.34 14.77 22.69
N ASN A 151 -13.45 16.07 22.90
CA ASN A 151 -12.87 16.70 24.08
C ASN A 151 -13.80 16.46 25.28
N THR A 152 -13.41 15.54 26.17
CA THR A 152 -14.20 15.20 27.36
C THR A 152 -14.05 16.18 28.51
N GLU A 153 -13.12 17.14 28.41
CA GLU A 153 -12.96 18.18 29.41
C GLU A 153 -14.00 19.29 29.24
N PRO A 154 -14.38 20.00 30.32
CA PRO A 154 -15.32 21.13 30.24
C PRO A 154 -14.70 22.40 29.65
N VAL A 155 -13.38 22.41 29.44
CA VAL A 155 -12.62 23.56 28.93
C VAL A 155 -12.09 23.29 27.53
N GLU A 156 -11.84 24.36 26.78
CA GLU A 156 -11.17 24.28 25.48
C GLU A 156 -9.76 23.70 25.63
N ARG A 157 -9.38 22.81 24.73
CA ARG A 157 -8.07 22.16 24.73
C ARG A 157 -7.38 22.26 23.39
N CYS A 158 -6.05 22.30 23.42
CA CYS A 158 -5.23 22.18 22.23
C CYS A 158 -5.10 20.71 21.83
N ALA A 159 -5.67 20.35 20.68
CA ALA A 159 -5.45 19.06 20.04
C ALA A 159 -4.30 19.19 19.04
N THR A 160 -3.40 18.22 19.04
CA THR A 160 -2.34 18.05 18.05
C THR A 160 -2.62 16.80 17.25
N LEU A 161 -2.61 16.93 15.93
CA LEU A 161 -2.77 15.85 15.00
C LEU A 161 -1.42 15.55 14.38
N LYS A 162 -0.93 14.33 14.59
CA LYS A 162 0.30 13.81 14.02
C LYS A 162 -0.05 12.87 12.88
N TRP A 163 0.59 13.05 11.75
CA TRP A 163 0.31 12.29 10.54
C TRP A 163 1.64 11.76 9.97
N ASP A 164 1.73 10.44 9.80
CA ASP A 164 2.64 9.80 8.85
C ASP A 164 1.97 9.52 7.49
N PHE A 165 2.43 10.17 6.42
CA PHE A 165 1.86 10.04 5.08
C PHE A 165 1.98 8.63 4.49
N GLY A 166 2.79 7.73 5.08
CA GLY A 166 2.94 6.36 4.62
C GLY A 166 3.29 6.32 3.13
N SER A 167 2.52 5.60 2.31
CA SER A 167 2.70 5.51 0.85
C SER A 167 1.95 6.59 0.06
N CYS A 168 1.32 7.56 0.72
CA CYS A 168 0.53 8.61 0.06
C CYS A 168 1.37 9.78 -0.46
N PHE A 169 2.44 9.47 -1.17
CA PHE A 169 3.30 10.42 -1.87
C PHE A 169 3.45 10.03 -3.34
N PHE A 170 3.61 11.02 -4.20
CA PHE A 170 3.92 10.83 -5.61
C PHE A 170 5.16 11.63 -5.97
N PHE A 171 6.12 10.98 -6.58
CA PHE A 171 7.32 11.65 -7.07
C PHE A 171 7.04 12.29 -8.43
N ASN A 172 6.95 13.61 -8.46
CA ASN A 172 6.80 14.37 -9.69
C ASN A 172 8.17 14.55 -10.37
N GLN A 173 8.43 13.70 -11.37
CA GLN A 173 9.70 13.73 -12.11
C GLN A 173 9.95 15.06 -12.84
N THR A 174 8.89 15.80 -13.18
CA THR A 174 9.03 17.06 -13.93
C THR A 174 9.56 18.17 -13.04
N SER A 175 9.11 18.25 -11.79
CA SER A 175 9.59 19.23 -10.81
C SER A 175 10.72 18.71 -9.93
N ASN A 176 10.98 17.39 -9.94
CA ASN A 176 11.87 16.72 -8.98
C ASN A 176 11.44 16.98 -7.52
N GLU A 177 10.12 16.99 -7.29
CA GLU A 177 9.50 17.23 -5.99
C GLU A 177 8.59 16.04 -5.62
N THR A 178 8.54 15.72 -4.32
CA THR A 178 7.61 14.75 -3.78
C THR A 178 6.31 15.47 -3.42
N ASP A 179 5.26 15.21 -4.19
CA ASP A 179 3.92 15.73 -3.92
C ASP A 179 3.17 14.79 -2.99
N VAL A 180 2.65 15.33 -1.89
CA VAL A 180 1.75 14.57 -1.02
C VAL A 180 0.37 14.49 -1.67
N LEU A 181 -0.16 13.27 -1.75
CA LEU A 181 -1.39 12.95 -2.48
C LEU A 181 -2.66 13.31 -1.72
N ILE A 182 -2.54 13.67 -0.45
CA ILE A 182 -3.67 13.87 0.47
C ILE A 182 -3.49 15.14 1.31
N HIS A 183 -4.60 15.74 1.70
CA HIS A 183 -4.66 16.97 2.46
C HIS A 183 -5.49 16.77 3.73
N ALA A 184 -4.92 17.17 4.86
CA ALA A 184 -5.53 17.02 6.18
C ALA A 184 -6.36 18.23 6.58
N THR A 185 -7.56 17.95 7.06
CA THR A 185 -8.48 18.97 7.57
C THR A 185 -9.23 18.44 8.79
N VAL A 186 -9.72 19.36 9.62
CA VAL A 186 -10.50 19.04 10.82
C VAL A 186 -11.76 19.88 10.83
N TYR A 187 -12.86 19.23 11.20
CA TYR A 187 -14.21 19.78 11.22
C TYR A 187 -14.89 19.51 12.55
N SER A 188 -15.79 20.39 13.00
CA SER A 188 -16.72 20.08 14.11
C SER A 188 -17.83 19.13 13.68
N SER A 189 -18.19 19.17 12.39
CA SER A 189 -19.08 18.25 11.69
C SER A 189 -18.85 18.46 10.20
N PHE A 190 -18.39 17.43 9.51
CA PHE A 190 -18.02 17.49 8.11
C PHE A 190 -19.25 17.40 7.21
N ASP A 191 -19.36 18.33 6.27
CA ASP A 191 -20.37 18.33 5.21
C ASP A 191 -19.65 18.37 3.85
N PRO A 192 -19.63 17.25 3.08
CA PRO A 192 -18.94 17.20 1.79
C PRO A 192 -19.56 18.11 0.72
N THR A 193 -20.76 18.66 0.95
CA THR A 193 -21.42 19.62 0.05
C THR A 193 -21.12 21.08 0.40
N ASN A 194 -20.56 21.34 1.59
CA ASN A 194 -20.21 22.67 2.06
C ASN A 194 -18.96 22.63 2.95
N LEU A 195 -17.79 22.58 2.31
CA LEU A 195 -16.50 22.45 2.99
C LEU A 195 -16.15 23.61 3.94
N ALA A 196 -16.88 24.73 3.90
CA ALA A 196 -16.73 25.82 4.86
C ALA A 196 -17.51 25.57 6.16
N SER A 197 -18.57 24.77 6.11
CA SER A 197 -19.39 24.42 7.26
C SER A 197 -18.58 23.57 8.23
N GLY A 198 -18.57 23.95 9.50
CA GLY A 198 -17.88 23.20 10.54
C GLY A 198 -16.35 23.21 10.45
N TYR A 199 -15.73 23.92 9.51
CA TYR A 199 -14.27 23.96 9.37
C TYR A 199 -13.58 24.49 10.64
N ILE A 200 -12.61 23.74 11.17
CA ILE A 200 -11.80 24.13 12.32
C ILE A 200 -10.38 24.51 11.86
N SER A 201 -9.73 23.65 11.10
CA SER A 201 -8.29 23.75 10.85
C SER A 201 -7.82 22.86 9.68
N ASP A 202 -6.65 23.16 9.13
CA ASP A 202 -5.93 22.37 8.12
C ASP A 202 -4.43 22.30 8.40
N ILE A 203 -3.75 21.42 7.65
CA ILE A 203 -2.30 21.22 7.71
C ILE A 203 -1.50 22.27 6.93
N GLY A 204 -2.14 23.15 6.17
CA GLY A 204 -1.47 24.16 5.34
C GLY A 204 -0.89 23.55 4.07
N SER A 205 0.44 23.64 3.91
CA SER A 205 1.13 22.90 2.85
C SER A 205 1.20 21.44 3.27
N SER A 206 0.96 20.56 2.31
CA SER A 206 0.67 19.15 2.55
C SER A 206 1.88 18.33 3.02
N ASP A 207 2.96 18.95 3.48
CA ASP A 207 4.22 18.30 3.87
C ASP A 207 4.54 18.40 5.38
N ALA A 208 3.74 19.13 6.17
CA ALA A 208 3.96 19.17 7.61
C ALA A 208 3.57 17.84 8.27
N PRO A 209 4.39 17.30 9.20
CA PRO A 209 4.09 16.04 9.88
C PRO A 209 3.03 16.19 10.99
N GLU A 210 2.74 17.42 11.42
CA GLU A 210 1.75 17.69 12.47
C GLU A 210 1.16 19.10 12.35
N PHE A 211 -0.03 19.27 12.91
CA PHE A 211 -0.67 20.58 13.12
C PHE A 211 -1.56 20.55 14.36
N SER A 212 -1.88 21.72 14.91
CA SER A 212 -2.68 21.81 16.13
C SER A 212 -3.81 22.82 16.06
N PHE A 213 -4.86 22.59 16.82
CA PHE A 213 -6.09 23.38 16.80
C PHE A 213 -6.82 23.33 18.15
N LEU A 214 -7.64 24.34 18.41
CA LEU A 214 -8.45 24.43 19.62
C LEU A 214 -9.77 23.66 19.44
N VAL A 215 -10.08 22.79 20.40
CA VAL A 215 -11.34 22.04 20.47
C VAL A 215 -12.11 22.50 21.71
N PRO A 216 -13.33 23.05 21.55
CA PRO A 216 -14.16 23.44 22.68
C PRO A 216 -14.36 22.30 23.70
N GLY A 217 -14.65 22.66 24.96
CA GLY A 217 -14.99 21.67 25.97
C GLY A 217 -16.29 20.95 25.63
N GLN A 218 -16.36 19.64 25.90
CA GLN A 218 -17.52 18.78 25.63
C GLN A 218 -17.98 18.74 24.16
N SER A 219 -17.10 19.07 23.21
CA SER A 219 -17.42 19.02 21.78
C SER A 219 -16.75 17.86 21.06
N ASP A 220 -17.41 17.42 19.99
CA ASP A 220 -16.90 16.45 19.05
C ASP A 220 -16.23 17.15 17.85
N PHE A 221 -15.31 16.45 17.20
CA PHE A 221 -14.70 16.85 15.93
C PHE A 221 -14.35 15.63 15.08
N GLU A 222 -14.16 15.86 13.79
CA GLU A 222 -13.88 14.86 12.77
C GLU A 222 -12.63 15.28 12.02
N PHE A 223 -11.78 14.30 11.76
CA PHE A 223 -10.66 14.44 10.84
C PHE A 223 -11.10 14.03 9.44
N VAL A 224 -10.66 14.79 8.44
CA VAL A 224 -10.95 14.52 7.04
C VAL A 224 -9.67 14.57 6.22
N ALA A 225 -9.32 13.44 5.62
CA ALA A 225 -8.29 13.34 4.60
C ALA A 225 -8.93 13.52 3.22
N GLN A 226 -8.35 14.37 2.38
CA GLN A 226 -8.90 14.73 1.06
C GLN A 226 -7.85 14.48 -0.03
N GLU A 227 -8.20 13.78 -1.10
CA GLU A 227 -7.29 13.58 -2.23
C GLU A 227 -6.92 14.92 -2.91
N VAL A 228 -5.62 15.12 -3.16
CA VAL A 228 -5.06 16.37 -3.72
C VAL A 228 -4.96 16.34 -5.23
N ILE A 229 -4.45 15.25 -5.79
CA ILE A 229 -4.12 15.13 -7.22
C ILE A 229 -5.32 14.59 -7.98
N TYR A 230 -5.67 15.27 -9.07
CA TYR A 230 -6.60 14.73 -10.05
C TYR A 230 -5.80 13.89 -11.03
N ARG A 231 -6.05 12.58 -11.11
CA ARG A 231 -5.71 11.84 -12.32
C ARG A 231 -6.92 11.92 -13.25
N ASP A 232 -6.66 12.33 -14.48
CA ASP A 232 -7.65 12.53 -15.54
C ASP A 232 -8.68 11.40 -15.60
N HIS A 233 -9.89 11.64 -15.05
CA HIS A 233 -11.19 10.99 -15.31
C HIS A 233 -11.25 9.45 -15.39
N SER A 234 -10.18 8.75 -15.10
CA SER A 234 -10.14 7.30 -15.06
C SER A 234 -10.59 6.90 -13.67
N PRO A 235 -11.64 6.08 -13.52
CA PRO A 235 -12.13 5.64 -12.22
C PRO A 235 -11.01 4.87 -11.53
N GLY A 236 -10.28 5.54 -10.64
CA GLY A 236 -9.00 5.05 -10.16
C GLY A 236 -8.11 6.13 -9.54
N GLY A 237 -8.66 7.03 -8.71
CA GLY A 237 -7.97 8.20 -8.15
C GLY A 237 -6.51 7.95 -7.75
N ALA A 238 -5.65 8.96 -7.91
CA ALA A 238 -4.21 8.85 -7.69
C ALA A 238 -3.85 8.41 -6.26
N ALA A 239 -4.77 8.61 -5.29
CA ALA A 239 -4.60 8.17 -3.91
C ALA A 239 -5.10 6.73 -3.61
N LEU A 240 -5.75 6.03 -4.56
CA LEU A 240 -6.28 4.70 -4.28
C LEU A 240 -5.15 3.70 -3.94
N GLY A 241 -5.36 2.95 -2.87
CA GLY A 241 -4.38 2.00 -2.33
C GLY A 241 -3.28 2.65 -1.48
N CYS A 242 -3.22 3.98 -1.41
CA CYS A 242 -2.24 4.66 -0.57
C CYS A 242 -2.62 4.47 0.91
N GLN A 243 -1.62 4.17 1.74
CA GLN A 243 -1.77 3.92 3.17
C GLN A 243 -1.13 5.06 3.95
N TYR A 244 -1.80 5.48 5.00
CA TYR A 244 -1.28 6.50 5.90
C TYR A 244 -1.68 6.21 7.35
N SER A 245 -1.01 6.86 8.30
CA SER A 245 -1.40 6.74 9.71
C SER A 245 -1.58 8.08 10.39
N LEU A 246 -2.53 8.11 11.32
CA LEU A 246 -2.95 9.30 12.05
C LEU A 246 -2.91 9.03 13.55
N GLU A 247 -2.47 10.02 14.32
CA GLU A 247 -2.54 10.00 15.78
C GLU A 247 -3.04 11.35 16.28
N VAL A 248 -4.13 11.35 17.07
CA VAL A 248 -4.75 12.56 17.61
C VAL A 248 -4.45 12.63 19.10
N GLN A 249 -3.81 13.71 19.53
CA GLN A 249 -3.38 13.89 20.92
C GLN A 249 -3.92 15.18 21.51
N PHE A 250 -4.28 15.17 22.79
CA PHE A 250 -4.30 16.40 23.60
C PHE A 250 -2.98 16.48 24.39
N ASP A 251 -2.66 17.67 24.93
CA ASP A 251 -1.42 17.93 25.69
C ASP A 251 -1.12 16.91 26.81
N ASP A 252 -2.13 16.20 27.33
CA ASP A 252 -1.99 15.23 28.42
C ASP A 252 -1.98 13.76 27.97
N CYS A 253 -1.76 13.46 26.69
CA CYS A 253 -1.60 12.07 26.28
C CYS A 253 -0.44 11.47 27.11
N PRO A 254 -0.70 10.43 27.94
CA PRO A 254 0.38 9.80 28.67
C PRO A 254 1.36 9.34 27.62
N THR A 255 2.56 9.92 27.62
CA THR A 255 3.65 9.43 26.78
C THR A 255 3.77 7.97 27.17
N MET A 256 3.35 7.04 26.31
CA MET A 256 3.51 5.63 26.57
C MET A 256 4.99 5.44 26.77
N ALA A 257 5.42 5.31 28.03
CA ALA A 257 6.80 5.08 28.34
C ALA A 257 7.21 3.86 27.52
N PRO A 258 8.34 3.89 26.79
CA PRO A 258 8.79 2.73 26.03
C PRO A 258 8.76 1.55 27.00
N SER A 259 7.94 0.56 26.68
CA SER A 259 7.73 -0.61 27.53
C SER A 259 9.09 -1.22 27.83
N LEU A 260 9.60 -0.96 29.03
CA LEU A 260 10.84 -1.56 29.49
C LEU A 260 10.54 -3.05 29.64
N SER A 261 11.04 -3.84 28.69
CA SER A 261 11.03 -5.29 28.78
C SER A 261 11.48 -5.70 30.18
N PRO A 262 10.71 -6.53 30.91
CA PRO A 262 11.05 -6.88 32.28
C PRO A 262 12.42 -7.55 32.30
N THR A 263 13.38 -6.90 32.95
CA THR A 263 14.67 -7.50 33.24
C THR A 263 14.42 -8.63 34.24
N GLN A 264 14.45 -9.87 33.76
CA GLN A 264 14.40 -11.04 34.64
C GLN A 264 15.69 -11.07 35.48
N SER A 265 15.54 -11.02 36.81
CA SER A 265 16.63 -11.32 37.74
C SER A 265 17.08 -12.78 37.56
N PRO A 266 18.40 -13.06 37.59
CA PRO A 266 18.91 -14.39 37.33
C PRO A 266 18.59 -15.32 38.51
N THR A 267 17.84 -16.40 38.25
CA THR A 267 17.78 -17.54 39.16
C THR A 267 18.71 -18.62 38.61
N THR A 268 19.76 -18.92 39.38
CA THR A 268 20.72 -19.97 39.10
C THR A 268 20.05 -21.34 39.10
N ALA A 269 19.73 -21.85 37.91
CA ALA A 269 19.43 -23.25 37.68
C ALA A 269 20.31 -23.78 36.53
N VAL A 270 20.86 -24.97 36.74
CA VAL A 270 21.76 -25.69 35.83
C VAL A 270 21.10 -25.88 34.46
N PRO A 271 21.78 -25.57 33.33
CA PRO A 271 21.16 -25.61 32.01
C PRO A 271 21.14 -27.04 31.46
N THR A 272 19.94 -27.61 31.33
CA THR A 272 19.68 -28.62 30.30
C THR A 272 19.18 -27.85 29.08
N ILE A 273 20.00 -27.78 28.04
CA ILE A 273 19.66 -27.09 26.78
C ILE A 273 18.58 -27.92 26.06
N PRO A 274 17.33 -27.44 25.91
CA PRO A 274 16.42 -28.03 24.94
C PRO A 274 16.88 -27.63 23.52
N PRO A 275 16.72 -28.50 22.51
CA PRO A 275 17.09 -28.17 21.15
C PRO A 275 16.36 -26.90 20.70
N THR A 276 17.14 -25.90 20.27
CA THR A 276 16.64 -24.67 19.67
C THR A 276 15.93 -25.04 18.36
N VAL A 277 14.60 -25.07 18.40
CA VAL A 277 13.78 -25.08 17.19
C VAL A 277 13.85 -23.67 16.63
N LEU A 278 14.51 -23.50 15.49
CA LEU A 278 14.46 -22.27 14.70
C LEU A 278 12.98 -21.98 14.40
N PRO A 279 12.47 -20.75 14.63
CA PRO A 279 11.11 -20.44 14.24
C PRO A 279 11.00 -20.61 12.72
N THR A 280 10.22 -21.61 12.31
CA THR A 280 9.77 -21.76 10.93
C THR A 280 8.76 -20.64 10.68
N GLU A 281 9.21 -19.51 10.12
CA GLU A 281 8.29 -18.53 9.54
C GLU A 281 7.51 -19.22 8.42
N SER A 282 6.23 -19.50 8.62
CA SER A 282 5.38 -20.05 7.56
C SER A 282 5.06 -18.92 6.56
N CYS A 283 5.52 -19.06 5.31
CA CYS A 283 5.07 -18.19 4.23
C CYS A 283 3.59 -18.52 3.93
N ASN A 284 2.67 -17.61 4.27
CA ASN A 284 1.24 -17.78 3.98
C ASN A 284 0.78 -16.97 2.75
N THR A 285 1.70 -16.49 1.91
CA THR A 285 1.35 -15.78 0.67
C THR A 285 1.04 -16.80 -0.44
N PRO A 286 -0.22 -16.91 -0.91
CA PRO A 286 -0.59 -17.87 -1.96
C PRO A 286 0.12 -17.58 -3.28
N CYS A 287 0.33 -18.64 -4.09
CA CYS A 287 0.82 -18.62 -5.48
C CYS A 287 -0.14 -17.76 -6.36
N ASN A 288 -0.09 -16.43 -6.24
CA ASN A 288 -1.00 -15.52 -6.92
C ASN A 288 -0.27 -14.63 -7.93
N ILE A 289 -1.02 -14.29 -8.99
CA ILE A 289 -0.66 -13.25 -9.95
C ILE A 289 -0.58 -11.92 -9.20
N ILE A 290 0.58 -11.27 -9.21
CA ILE A 290 0.75 -9.94 -8.63
C ILE A 290 0.71 -8.94 -9.78
N PRO A 291 -0.37 -8.14 -9.93
CA PRO A 291 -0.32 -6.97 -10.80
C PRO A 291 0.73 -6.02 -10.23
N ALA A 292 1.77 -5.74 -11.01
CA ALA A 292 2.81 -4.80 -10.64
C ALA A 292 2.61 -3.53 -11.48
N SER A 293 2.43 -2.40 -10.81
CA SER A 293 2.46 -1.09 -11.46
C SER A 293 3.83 -0.48 -11.24
N LEU A 294 4.46 0.06 -12.28
CA LEU A 294 5.75 0.74 -12.16
C LEU A 294 5.60 2.03 -11.33
N SER A 295 6.05 2.01 -10.07
CA SER A 295 6.36 3.19 -9.28
C SER A 295 7.88 3.40 -9.28
N ASN A 296 8.32 4.63 -9.55
CA ASN A 296 9.73 5.01 -9.40
C ASN A 296 10.02 5.29 -7.92
N ASP A 297 10.02 4.27 -7.08
CA ASP A 297 10.31 4.40 -5.64
C ASP A 297 11.80 4.68 -5.34
N GLY A 298 12.54 5.22 -6.32
CA GLY A 298 13.92 5.69 -6.15
C GLY A 298 14.97 4.59 -5.92
N LEU A 299 14.64 3.34 -6.22
CA LEU A 299 15.58 2.23 -6.10
C LEU A 299 16.43 2.11 -7.36
N PHE A 300 17.76 2.22 -7.20
CA PHE A 300 18.73 2.14 -8.28
C PHE A 300 19.71 0.99 -8.07
N ALA A 301 19.97 0.23 -9.13
CA ALA A 301 21.02 -0.76 -9.20
C ALA A 301 22.25 -0.22 -9.96
N GLN A 302 23.43 -0.75 -9.67
CA GLN A 302 24.65 -0.40 -10.41
C GLN A 302 24.71 -1.14 -11.76
N GLY A 303 24.18 -0.52 -12.80
CA GLY A 303 24.21 -0.98 -14.19
C GLY A 303 23.00 -1.83 -14.57
N THR A 304 23.07 -2.46 -15.74
CA THR A 304 22.03 -3.37 -16.24
C THR A 304 22.61 -4.76 -16.41
N ILE A 305 21.82 -5.82 -16.18
CA ILE A 305 22.28 -7.18 -16.47
C ILE A 305 22.59 -7.27 -17.97
N SER A 306 23.72 -7.89 -18.34
CA SER A 306 24.04 -8.16 -19.74
C SER A 306 23.09 -9.20 -20.31
N LEU A 307 22.46 -8.92 -21.44
CA LEU A 307 21.51 -9.82 -22.10
C LEU A 307 22.15 -11.03 -22.81
N SER A 308 23.41 -11.34 -22.52
CA SER A 308 24.13 -12.44 -23.14
C SER A 308 23.70 -13.81 -22.58
N GLY A 309 23.64 -14.82 -23.45
CA GLY A 309 23.40 -16.22 -23.08
C GLY A 309 22.00 -16.72 -23.46
N GLY A 310 21.75 -18.00 -23.20
CA GLY A 310 20.41 -18.60 -23.35
C GLY A 310 19.48 -18.29 -22.17
N ILE A 311 18.21 -18.65 -22.31
CA ILE A 311 17.19 -18.52 -21.26
C ILE A 311 17.53 -19.50 -20.13
N GLY A 312 17.40 -19.05 -18.87
CA GLY A 312 17.58 -19.92 -17.70
C GLY A 312 16.58 -21.09 -17.70
N SER A 313 17.04 -22.29 -17.35
CA SER A 313 16.18 -23.45 -17.12
C SER A 313 16.60 -24.20 -15.87
N CYS A 314 15.69 -24.93 -15.24
CA CYS A 314 16.04 -25.72 -14.05
C CYS A 314 17.04 -26.85 -14.32
N SER A 315 17.12 -27.30 -15.58
CA SER A 315 18.09 -28.32 -16.02
C SER A 315 19.48 -27.73 -16.30
N PHE A 316 19.55 -26.42 -16.56
CA PHE A 316 20.78 -25.70 -16.88
C PHE A 316 20.76 -24.32 -16.20
N PRO A 317 21.22 -24.24 -14.93
CA PRO A 317 21.34 -22.97 -14.24
C PRO A 317 22.17 -22.00 -15.08
N LYS A 318 21.71 -20.75 -15.19
CA LYS A 318 22.40 -19.73 -15.95
C LYS A 318 23.43 -19.05 -15.06
N ASP A 319 24.67 -18.99 -15.50
CA ASP A 319 25.68 -18.15 -14.86
C ASP A 319 25.29 -16.67 -14.97
N PHE A 320 25.64 -15.86 -13.97
CA PHE A 320 25.41 -14.42 -14.02
C PHE A 320 26.08 -13.83 -15.27
N PRO A 321 25.32 -13.18 -16.18
CA PRO A 321 25.85 -12.79 -17.49
C PRO A 321 26.75 -11.54 -17.44
N GLY A 322 26.96 -10.98 -16.25
CA GLY A 322 27.72 -9.75 -16.03
C GLY A 322 26.85 -8.50 -16.09
N ILE A 323 27.47 -7.35 -15.83
CA ILE A 323 26.81 -6.04 -15.85
C ILE A 323 27.18 -5.33 -17.15
N SER A 324 26.19 -5.00 -17.95
CA SER A 324 26.29 -4.02 -19.03
C SER A 324 26.27 -2.60 -18.44
N SER A 325 27.16 -1.75 -18.95
CA SER A 325 27.28 -0.33 -18.53
C SER A 325 27.56 -0.12 -17.03
N PRO A 326 28.64 -0.71 -16.49
CA PRO A 326 29.02 -0.48 -15.09
C PRO A 326 29.18 1.01 -14.79
N GLY A 327 28.57 1.48 -13.70
CA GLY A 327 28.58 2.89 -13.30
C GLY A 327 27.34 3.70 -13.71
N THR A 328 26.41 3.12 -14.48
CA THR A 328 25.10 3.73 -14.73
C THR A 328 24.13 3.33 -13.61
N GLN A 329 23.40 4.27 -13.03
CA GLN A 329 22.32 3.92 -12.11
C GLN A 329 21.07 3.53 -12.90
N THR A 330 20.62 2.31 -12.71
CA THR A 330 19.45 1.76 -13.40
C THR A 330 18.31 1.64 -12.42
N PRO A 331 17.14 2.26 -12.68
CA PRO A 331 15.98 2.04 -11.83
C PRO A 331 15.55 0.57 -11.88
N PHE A 332 15.13 0.03 -10.74
CA PHE A 332 14.57 -1.30 -10.64
C PHE A 332 13.31 -1.33 -9.78
N THR A 333 12.45 -2.31 -10.05
CA THR A 333 11.25 -2.56 -9.24
C THR A 333 11.28 -4.01 -8.75
N PRO A 334 11.33 -4.25 -7.42
CA PRO A 334 11.20 -5.59 -6.86
C PRO A 334 9.73 -6.02 -6.94
N ILE A 335 9.50 -7.25 -7.39
CA ILE A 335 8.19 -7.85 -7.56
C ILE A 335 8.19 -9.14 -6.74
N GLY A 336 7.48 -9.12 -5.63
CA GLY A 336 7.50 -10.21 -4.64
C GLY A 336 8.67 -10.13 -3.66
N PRO A 337 8.53 -10.86 -2.55
CA PRO A 337 9.10 -12.20 -2.49
C PRO A 337 8.08 -13.29 -2.81
N PHE A 338 8.49 -14.32 -3.56
CA PHE A 338 7.74 -15.56 -3.78
C PHE A 338 8.38 -16.68 -2.96
N CYS A 339 7.61 -17.47 -2.21
CA CYS A 339 8.16 -18.56 -1.39
C CYS A 339 7.98 -19.92 -2.07
N ASN A 340 9.04 -20.75 -2.04
CA ASN A 340 8.91 -22.18 -2.29
C ASN A 340 8.57 -22.89 -0.97
N ASP A 341 7.29 -23.18 -0.74
CA ASP A 341 6.84 -23.90 0.46
C ASP A 341 7.07 -25.42 0.39
N SER A 342 7.63 -25.92 -0.71
CA SER A 342 7.99 -27.33 -0.84
C SER A 342 9.19 -27.67 0.04
N PRO A 343 9.18 -28.82 0.73
CA PRO A 343 10.34 -29.33 1.45
C PRO A 343 11.49 -29.76 0.53
N SER A 344 11.27 -29.81 -0.78
CA SER A 344 12.30 -30.08 -1.78
C SER A 344 12.55 -28.86 -2.65
N ASN A 345 13.70 -28.86 -3.32
CA ASN A 345 13.95 -27.90 -4.39
C ASN A 345 12.83 -28.00 -5.43
N ALA A 346 12.37 -26.84 -5.91
CA ALA A 346 11.33 -26.74 -6.91
C ALA A 346 11.87 -26.03 -8.15
N CYS A 347 11.35 -26.42 -9.31
CA CYS A 347 11.55 -25.65 -10.52
C CYS A 347 10.45 -24.59 -10.57
N ALA A 348 10.83 -23.32 -10.49
CA ALA A 348 9.90 -22.21 -10.60
C ALA A 348 9.90 -21.68 -12.03
N THR A 349 8.73 -21.69 -12.67
CA THR A 349 8.49 -21.08 -13.97
C THR A 349 8.00 -19.65 -13.75
N ILE A 350 8.75 -18.67 -14.25
CA ILE A 350 8.42 -17.24 -14.16
C ILE A 350 7.92 -16.80 -15.54
N LYS A 351 6.65 -16.40 -15.60
CA LYS A 351 6.03 -15.83 -16.80
C LYS A 351 5.84 -14.35 -16.62
N VAL A 352 6.26 -13.59 -17.62
CA VAL A 352 6.17 -12.13 -17.67
C VAL A 352 5.30 -11.78 -18.86
N ASP A 353 4.17 -11.12 -18.58
CA ASP A 353 3.34 -10.49 -19.59
C ASP A 353 3.56 -8.98 -19.53
N ILE A 354 4.24 -8.45 -20.53
CA ILE A 354 4.57 -7.02 -20.59
C ILE A 354 3.36 -6.19 -21.09
N GLY A 355 2.21 -6.83 -21.34
CA GLY A 355 0.96 -6.13 -21.65
C GLY A 355 1.04 -5.24 -22.88
N THR A 356 0.40 -4.07 -22.80
CA THR A 356 0.33 -3.07 -23.89
C THR A 356 1.32 -1.92 -23.73
N CYS A 357 2.45 -2.16 -23.04
CA CYS A 357 3.53 -1.17 -22.93
C CYS A 357 3.85 -0.57 -24.31
N LEU A 358 3.45 0.69 -24.54
CA LEU A 358 3.71 1.40 -25.79
C LEU A 358 5.18 1.80 -25.81
N PHE A 359 6.01 0.87 -26.30
CA PHE A 359 7.46 1.01 -26.43
C PHE A 359 7.83 2.01 -27.52
N GLY A 360 7.65 3.31 -27.25
CA GLY A 360 8.14 4.35 -28.14
C GLY A 360 9.67 4.44 -28.14
N PHE A 361 10.32 4.19 -27.00
CA PHE A 361 11.76 4.48 -26.82
C PHE A 361 12.54 3.56 -25.85
N PHE A 362 11.92 2.61 -25.15
CA PHE A 362 12.66 1.78 -24.19
C PHE A 362 13.37 0.62 -24.89
N GLN A 363 14.68 0.51 -24.67
CA GLN A 363 15.48 -0.64 -25.08
C GLN A 363 15.37 -1.75 -24.03
N GLY A 364 14.27 -2.48 -24.07
CA GLY A 364 14.11 -3.75 -23.34
C GLY A 364 13.85 -3.63 -21.83
N VAL A 365 13.02 -4.55 -21.34
CA VAL A 365 12.85 -4.84 -19.91
C VAL A 365 13.66 -6.09 -19.62
N ASN A 366 14.61 -6.02 -18.69
CA ASN A 366 15.31 -7.21 -18.21
C ASN A 366 14.60 -7.70 -16.96
N VAL A 367 14.14 -8.95 -16.97
CA VAL A 367 13.55 -9.57 -15.78
C VAL A 367 14.52 -10.63 -15.28
N ALA A 368 14.95 -10.51 -14.03
CA ALA A 368 15.83 -11.47 -13.38
C ALA A 368 15.22 -11.96 -12.06
N ALA A 369 15.55 -13.19 -11.71
CA ALA A 369 15.19 -13.81 -10.45
C ALA A 369 16.42 -13.93 -9.56
N TYR A 370 16.22 -13.67 -8.28
CA TYR A 370 17.23 -13.75 -7.23
C TYR A 370 16.74 -14.59 -6.07
N ASP A 371 17.65 -15.19 -5.32
CA ASP A 371 17.38 -15.78 -4.02
C ASP A 371 17.18 -14.67 -2.96
N SER A 372 17.16 -15.04 -1.68
CA SER A 372 16.92 -14.12 -0.56
C SER A 372 17.97 -13.02 -0.36
N LEU A 373 19.02 -12.96 -1.21
CA LEU A 373 20.16 -12.05 -1.10
C LEU A 373 20.29 -11.09 -2.29
N PHE A 374 19.18 -10.61 -2.86
CA PHE A 374 19.25 -9.52 -3.85
C PHE A 374 19.90 -8.27 -3.24
N ASP A 375 21.09 -7.93 -3.74
CA ASP A 375 21.83 -6.73 -3.37
C ASP A 375 21.91 -5.78 -4.59
N PRO A 376 21.27 -4.60 -4.56
CA PRO A 376 21.32 -3.66 -5.69
C PRO A 376 22.73 -3.09 -5.95
N SER A 377 23.66 -3.24 -5.01
CA SER A 377 25.07 -2.88 -5.18
C SER A 377 25.91 -4.00 -5.80
N ASP A 378 25.42 -5.24 -5.77
CA ASP A 378 26.03 -6.42 -6.39
C ASP A 378 24.96 -7.32 -7.03
N LEU A 379 24.64 -7.03 -8.30
CA LEU A 379 23.67 -7.79 -9.08
C LEU A 379 24.06 -9.26 -9.32
N SER A 380 25.27 -9.70 -8.94
CA SER A 380 25.64 -11.11 -9.00
C SER A 380 25.24 -11.88 -7.75
N SER A 381 25.03 -11.19 -6.63
CA SER A 381 24.63 -11.80 -5.36
C SER A 381 23.24 -12.39 -5.47
N GLY A 382 23.15 -13.70 -5.23
CA GLY A 382 21.88 -14.41 -5.21
C GLY A 382 21.22 -14.62 -6.58
N TYR A 383 21.92 -14.36 -7.69
CA TYR A 383 21.33 -14.48 -9.03
C TYR A 383 20.93 -15.93 -9.36
N LEU A 384 19.68 -16.14 -9.77
CA LEU A 384 19.13 -17.47 -10.13
C LEU A 384 18.92 -17.66 -11.64
N GLY A 385 18.64 -16.58 -12.36
CA GLY A 385 18.37 -16.61 -13.80
C GLY A 385 17.64 -15.36 -14.28
N ASP A 386 17.54 -15.20 -15.60
CA ASP A 386 16.89 -14.06 -16.24
C ASP A 386 16.20 -14.45 -17.55
N LEU A 387 15.39 -13.52 -18.03
CA LEU A 387 14.89 -13.49 -19.39
C LEU A 387 15.99 -12.90 -20.30
N SER A 388 16.87 -13.76 -20.84
CA SER A 388 17.79 -13.35 -21.92
C SER A 388 17.01 -12.87 -23.15
N THR A 389 17.65 -12.12 -24.07
CA THR A 389 17.03 -11.65 -25.34
C THR A 389 16.27 -12.79 -26.04
N ALA A 390 14.95 -12.76 -25.92
CA ALA A 390 14.03 -13.55 -26.74
C ALA A 390 13.54 -12.69 -27.90
#